data_AF-A0A949G741-F1
#
_entry.id   AF-A0A949G741-F1
#
_cell.length_a   1.000
_cell.length_b   1.000
_cell.length_c   1.000
_cell.angle_alpha   90.00
_cell.angle_beta   90.00
_cell.angle_gamma   90.00
#
_symmetry.space_group_name_H-M   'P 1'
#
loop_
_entity.id
_entity.type
_entity.pdbx_description
1 polymer ?
#
loop_
_entity_poly.entity_id
_entity_poly.type
_entity_poly.pdbx_seq_one_letter_code
_entity_poly.pdbx_strand_id
1 'polypeptide(L)' 'MATVAREKFSSQASPEVLTALRQIAEGQGRQFQAVLDEALRDYIDRQQTTRPRHHVMASFASSLDEFDHLYRELAK' A
#
# COMPACT_ATOMS: atom_id res chain seq x y z
N MET A 1 13.32 -3.07 -15.71
CA MET A 1 12.14 -2.88 -14.84
C MET A 1 11.72 -4.25 -14.34
N ALA A 2 11.95 -4.57 -13.07
CA ALA A 2 11.63 -5.89 -12.54
C ALA A 2 10.09 -6.05 -12.49
N THR A 3 9.54 -6.92 -13.33
CA THR A 3 8.14 -7.33 -13.23
C THR A 3 7.98 -8.10 -11.94
N VAL A 4 7.28 -7.51 -10.97
CA VAL A 4 6.94 -8.18 -9.71
C VAL A 4 6.27 -9.51 -10.04
N ALA A 5 6.88 -10.62 -9.65
CA ALA A 5 6.34 -11.95 -9.88
C ALA A 5 4.98 -12.05 -9.17
N ARG A 6 3.94 -12.40 -9.94
CA ARG A 6 2.58 -12.59 -9.40
C ARG A 6 2.28 -14.07 -9.32
N GLU A 7 1.86 -14.51 -8.14
CA GLU A 7 1.41 -15.88 -7.91
C GLU A 7 -0.08 -16.01 -8.21
N LYS A 8 -0.49 -17.14 -8.80
CA LYS A 8 -1.90 -17.42 -9.05
C LYS A 8 -2.57 -17.77 -7.72
N PHE A 9 -3.45 -16.89 -7.26
CA PHE A 9 -4.24 -17.07 -6.05
C PHE A 9 -5.68 -17.41 -6.41
N SER A 10 -6.12 -18.64 -6.10
CA SER A 10 -7.51 -19.06 -6.27
C SER A 10 -8.25 -18.92 -4.95
N SER A 11 -9.24 -18.04 -4.91
CA SER A 11 -10.07 -17.79 -3.73
C SER A 11 -11.53 -17.54 -4.12
N GLN A 12 -12.41 -17.60 -3.11
CA GLN A 12 -13.84 -17.35 -3.27
C GLN A 12 -14.20 -16.03 -2.59
N ALA A 13 -15.02 -15.22 -3.24
CA ALA A 13 -15.62 -14.00 -2.69
C ALA A 13 -17.08 -13.93 -3.13
N SER A 14 -17.91 -13.21 -2.37
CA SER A 14 -19.32 -13.07 -2.74
C SER A 14 -19.46 -12.32 -4.08
N PRO A 15 -20.50 -12.65 -4.89
CA PRO A 15 -20.73 -11.99 -6.17
C PRO A 15 -20.90 -10.47 -6.04
N GLU A 16 -21.52 -10.03 -4.95
CA GLU A 16 -21.75 -8.62 -4.62
C GLU A 16 -20.43 -7.87 -4.42
N VAL A 17 -19.49 -8.45 -3.66
CA VAL A 17 -18.17 -7.85 -3.42
C VAL A 17 -17.37 -7.76 -4.71
N LEU A 18 -17.37 -8.83 -5.52
CA LEU A 18 -16.67 -8.82 -6.81
C LEU A 18 -17.23 -7.79 -7.78
N THR A 19 -18.56 -7.58 -7.76
CA THR A 19 -19.23 -6.59 -8.60
C THR A 19 -18.89 -5.16 -8.16
N ALA A 20 -18.96 -4.89 -6.86
CA ALA A 20 -18.60 -3.58 -6.31
C ALA A 20 -17.13 -3.24 -6.61
N LEU A 21 -16.20 -4.19 -6.42
CA LEU A 21 -14.79 -3.98 -6.69
C LEU A 21 -14.51 -3.70 -8.19
N ARG A 22 -15.27 -4.34 -9.08
CA ARG A 22 -15.18 -4.11 -10.53
C ARG A 22 -15.67 -2.71 -10.92
N GLN A 23 -16.80 -2.27 -10.36
CA GLN A 23 -17.31 -0.91 -10.59
C GLN A 23 -16.33 0.16 -10.10
N ILE A 24 -15.67 -0.07 -8.96
CA ILE A 24 -14.62 0.84 -8.45
C ILE A 24 -13.45 0.89 -9.44
N ALA A 25 -13.00 -0.26 -9.93
CA ALA A 25 -11.91 -0.33 -10.90
C ALA A 25 -12.25 0.40 -12.21
N GLU A 26 -13.47 0.20 -12.72
CA GLU A 26 -13.98 0.88 -13.92
C GLU A 26 -14.07 2.40 -13.71
N GLY A 27 -14.62 2.85 -12.57
CA GLY A 27 -14.71 4.27 -12.23
C GLY A 27 -13.34 4.95 -12.07
N GLN A 28 -12.32 4.21 -11.68
CA GLN A 28 -10.93 4.70 -11.58
C GLN A 28 -10.14 4.53 -12.88
N GLY A 29 -10.68 3.87 -13.91
CA GLY A 29 -9.93 3.53 -15.13
C GLY A 29 -8.77 2.56 -14.90
N ARG A 30 -8.86 1.74 -13.85
CA ARG A 30 -7.79 0.82 -13.40
C ARG A 30 -8.16 -0.63 -13.67
N GLN A 31 -7.13 -1.46 -13.78
CA GLN A 31 -7.33 -2.90 -13.88
C GLN A 31 -7.83 -3.46 -12.54
N PHE A 32 -8.82 -4.35 -12.59
CA PHE A 32 -9.35 -5.04 -11.40
C PHE A 32 -8.26 -5.66 -10.53
N GLN A 33 -7.24 -6.29 -11.15
CA GLN A 33 -6.11 -6.88 -10.42
C GLN A 33 -5.31 -5.85 -9.62
N ALA A 34 -5.15 -4.62 -10.13
CA ALA A 34 -4.40 -3.57 -9.44
C ALA A 34 -5.17 -3.05 -8.21
N VAL A 35 -6.49 -2.91 -8.34
CA VAL A 35 -7.37 -2.52 -7.23
C VAL A 35 -7.43 -3.61 -6.16
N LEU A 36 -7.48 -4.89 -6.58
CA LEU A 36 -7.45 -6.02 -5.66
C LEU A 36 -6.11 -6.10 -4.90
N ASP A 37 -4.98 -5.96 -5.60
CA ASP A 37 -3.64 -5.97 -5.00
C ASP A 37 -3.47 -4.82 -3.99
N GLU A 38 -3.94 -3.62 -4.33
CA GLU A 38 -3.97 -2.49 -3.40
C GLU A 38 -4.83 -2.77 -2.18
N ALA A 39 -6.07 -3.24 -2.35
CA ALA A 39 -6.97 -3.54 -1.25
C ALA A 39 -6.40 -4.60 -0.28
N LEU A 40 -5.71 -5.62 -0.81
CA LEU A 40 -5.04 -6.64 -0.01
C LEU A 40 -3.86 -6.05 0.78
N ARG A 41 -3.03 -5.21 0.15
CA ARG A 41 -1.93 -4.51 0.85
C ARG A 41 -2.45 -3.58 1.93
N ASP A 42 -3.46 -2.78 1.63
CA ASP A 42 -4.12 -1.88 2.58
C ASP A 42 -4.65 -2.65 3.79
N TYR A 43 -5.28 -3.80 3.57
CA TYR A 43 -5.77 -4.64 4.64
C TYR A 43 -4.61 -5.17 5.50
N ILE A 44 -3.55 -5.71 4.87
CA ILE A 44 -2.35 -6.18 5.57
C ILE A 44 -1.71 -5.04 6.37
N ASP A 45 -1.60 -3.85 5.79
CA ASP A 45 -1.02 -2.67 6.43
C ASP A 45 -1.84 -2.22 7.64
N ARG A 46 -3.17 -2.21 7.55
CA ARG A 46 -4.03 -1.89 8.71
C ARG A 46 -3.88 -2.92 9.84
N GLN A 47 -3.80 -4.20 9.49
CA GLN A 47 -3.60 -5.27 10.48
C GLN A 47 -2.22 -5.21 11.13
N GLN A 48 -1.19 -4.86 10.35
CA GLN A 48 0.17 -4.75 10.86
C GLN A 48 0.44 -3.43 11.60
N THR A 49 -0.21 -2.32 11.22
CA THR A 49 -0.03 -0.98 11.83
C THR A 49 -0.73 -0.88 13.19
N THR A 50 -1.72 -1.74 13.48
CA THR A 50 -2.28 -1.90 14.84
C THR A 50 -1.26 -2.44 15.84
N ARG A 51 -0.11 -2.96 15.37
CA ARG A 51 1.10 -3.17 16.19
C ARG A 51 2.13 -2.09 15.79
N PRO A 52 2.59 -1.21 16.70
CA PRO A 52 3.49 -0.14 16.33
C PRO A 52 4.74 -0.68 15.62
N ARG A 53 4.89 -0.30 14.35
CA ARG A 53 5.99 -0.71 13.46
C ARG A 53 7.28 0.00 13.87
N HIS A 54 7.89 -0.48 14.94
CA HIS A 54 9.13 0.06 15.53
C HIS A 54 10.24 0.28 14.48
N HIS A 55 10.33 -0.58 13.47
CA HIS A 55 11.35 -0.47 12.42
C HIS A 55 11.08 0.66 11.40
N VAL A 56 9.82 0.94 11.04
CA VAL A 56 9.49 2.03 10.10
C VAL A 56 9.68 3.38 10.77
N MET A 57 9.28 3.50 12.04
CA MET A 57 9.54 4.71 12.83
C MET A 57 11.03 4.90 13.10
N ALA A 58 11.80 3.83 13.31
CA ALA A 58 13.25 3.91 13.44
C ALA A 58 13.92 4.36 12.13
N SER A 59 13.54 3.78 10.98
CA SER A 59 14.07 4.20 9.67
C SER A 59 13.70 5.64 9.34
N PHE A 60 12.46 6.06 9.63
CA PHE A 60 12.03 7.45 9.47
C PHE A 60 12.81 8.41 10.39
N ALA A 61 13.01 8.05 11.67
CA ALA A 61 13.80 8.86 12.61
C ALA A 61 15.27 8.96 12.19
N SER A 62 15.88 7.87 11.70
CA SER A 62 17.24 7.91 11.15
C SER A 62 17.34 8.79 9.91
N SER A 63 16.34 8.79 9.03
CA SER A 63 16.31 9.72 7.89
C SER A 63 16.12 11.18 8.31
N LEU A 64 15.35 11.47 9.36
CA LEU A 64 15.25 12.83 9.89
C LEU A 64 16.59 13.35 10.43
N ASP A 65 17.36 12.49 11.10
CA ASP A 65 18.69 12.83 11.61
C ASP A 65 19.70 13.04 10.47
N GLU A 66 19.67 12.17 9.45
CA GLU A 66 20.54 12.24 8.28
C GLU A 66 20.29 13.50 7.41
N PHE A 67 19.03 13.95 7.32
CA PHE A 67 18.64 15.07 6.47
C PHE A 67 18.26 16.36 7.24
N ASP A 68 18.56 16.45 8.54
CA ASP A 68 18.25 17.62 9.38
C ASP A 68 18.73 18.94 8.75
N HIS A 69 19.93 18.94 8.17
CA HIS A 69 20.48 20.09 7.47
C HIS A 69 19.63 20.53 6.27
N LEU A 70 19.19 19.58 5.44
CA LEU A 70 18.38 19.84 4.26
C LEU A 70 16.99 20.37 4.64
N TYR A 71 16.38 19.79 5.68
CA TYR A 71 15.09 20.28 6.20
C TYR A 71 15.21 21.70 6.77
N ARG A 72 16.32 22.04 7.43
CA ARG A 72 16.57 23.40 7.92
C ARG A 72 16.78 24.42 6.81
N GLU A 73 17.32 24.02 5.67
CA GLU A 73 17.48 24.88 4.50
C GLU A 73 16.16 25.10 3.75
N LEU A 74 15.31 24.06 3.66
CA LEU A 74 13.99 24.15 3.02
C LEU A 74 12.93 24.86 3.88
N ALA A 75 13.18 24.99 5.19
CA ALA A 75 12.28 25.69 6.13
C ALA A 75 12.57 27.20 6.25
N LYS A 76 13.50 27.74 5.46
CA LYS A 76 13.82 29.17 5.35
C LYS A 76 13.19 29.76 4.09
#